data_AF-A0ABD0Q5F2-F1
#
_entry.id   AF-A0ABD0Q5F2-F1
#
_cell.length_a   1.000
_cell.length_b   1.000
_cell.length_c   1.000
_cell.angle_alpha   90.00
_cell.angle_beta   90.00
_cell.angle_gamma   90.00
#
_symmetry.space_group_name_H-M   'P 1'
#
loop_
_entity.id
_entity.type
_entity.pdbx_description
1 polymer ?
#
loop_
_entity_poly.entity_id
_entity_poly.type
_entity_poly.pdbx_seq_one_letter_code
_entity_poly.pdbx_strand_id
1 'polypeptide(L)'
;VLLGLTDEDLELGLGINSPMHRRKLRLAIEDYREAENGRGLSKAADMDHHWVSKTWLSDVGLPQYSQVFHNQLVDGRVLNSITRRDLEAIFNITNKFH
;
A
#
# COMPACT_ATOMS: atom_id res chain seq x y z
N VAL A 1 14.29 8.12 -13.61
CA VAL A 1 14.50 6.72 -14.03
C VAL A 1 13.43 5.79 -13.47
N LEU A 2 13.13 5.81 -12.16
CA LEU A 2 12.14 4.89 -11.55
C LEU A 2 10.67 5.14 -11.92
N LEU A 3 10.28 6.38 -12.22
CA LEU A 3 8.89 6.76 -12.59
C LEU A 3 8.40 6.15 -13.90
N GLY A 4 9.30 5.73 -14.78
CA GLY A 4 8.94 5.13 -16.08
C GLY A 4 8.71 3.62 -16.02
N LEU A 5 8.91 2.99 -14.85
CA LEU A 5 8.82 1.54 -14.72
C LEU A 5 7.36 1.08 -14.74
N THR A 6 7.05 0.28 -15.74
CA THR A 6 5.77 -0.42 -15.88
C THR A 6 5.62 -1.52 -14.81
N ASP A 7 4.45 -2.16 -14.73
CA ASP A 7 4.26 -3.32 -13.85
C ASP A 7 5.17 -4.47 -14.23
N GLU A 8 5.36 -4.66 -15.53
CA GLU A 8 6.24 -5.67 -16.09
C GLU A 8 7.71 -5.39 -15.74
N ASP A 9 8.16 -4.13 -15.78
CA ASP A 9 9.53 -3.78 -15.39
C ASP A 9 9.80 -4.04 -13.90
N LEU A 10 8.82 -3.76 -13.03
CA LEU A 10 8.95 -4.05 -11.59
C LEU A 10 8.92 -5.56 -11.32
N GLU A 11 8.15 -6.32 -12.08
CA GLU A 11 8.04 -7.76 -11.93
C GLU A 11 9.30 -8.48 -12.46
N LEU A 12 9.65 -8.27 -13.73
CA LEU A 12 10.78 -8.93 -14.37
C LEU A 12 12.13 -8.36 -13.94
N GLY A 13 12.23 -7.04 -13.79
CA GLY A 13 13.49 -6.36 -13.50
C GLY A 13 13.88 -6.39 -12.02
N LEU A 14 12.90 -6.37 -11.11
CA LEU A 14 13.15 -6.32 -9.67
C LEU A 14 12.58 -7.54 -8.90
N GLY A 15 11.90 -8.46 -9.57
CA GLY A 15 11.33 -9.66 -8.93
C GLY A 15 10.11 -9.38 -8.04
N ILE A 16 9.43 -8.23 -8.24
CA ILE A 16 8.34 -7.80 -7.36
C ILE A 16 7.01 -8.32 -7.89
N ASN A 17 6.64 -9.52 -7.45
CA ASN A 17 5.48 -10.27 -7.97
C ASN A 17 4.13 -9.84 -7.35
N SER A 18 4.12 -9.26 -6.14
CA SER A 18 2.85 -8.83 -5.53
C SER A 18 2.37 -7.52 -6.16
N PRO A 19 1.10 -7.44 -6.61
CA PRO A 19 0.50 -6.19 -7.07
C PRO A 19 0.51 -5.09 -6.01
N MET A 20 0.36 -5.42 -4.72
CA MET A 20 0.39 -4.43 -3.64
C MET A 20 1.81 -3.92 -3.38
N HIS A 21 2.82 -4.77 -3.52
CA HIS A 21 4.22 -4.34 -3.36
C HIS A 21 4.64 -3.40 -4.50
N ARG A 22 4.25 -3.70 -5.75
CA ARG A 22 4.45 -2.79 -6.88
C ARG A 22 3.69 -1.48 -6.68
N ARG A 23 2.44 -1.54 -6.23
CA ARG A 23 1.63 -0.34 -5.94
C ARG A 23 2.27 0.53 -4.86
N LYS A 24 2.78 -0.06 -3.78
CA LYS A 24 3.52 0.65 -2.71
C LYS A 24 4.69 1.45 -3.27
N LEU A 25 5.50 0.84 -4.14
CA LEU A 25 6.63 1.52 -4.76
C LEU A 25 6.19 2.68 -5.65
N ARG A 26 5.19 2.47 -6.51
CA ARG A 26 4.66 3.56 -7.35
C ARG A 26 4.16 4.73 -6.54
N LEU A 27 3.37 4.46 -5.50
CA LEU A 27 2.83 5.51 -4.64
C LEU A 27 3.93 6.24 -3.89
N ALA A 28 4.95 5.55 -3.41
CA ALA A 28 6.10 6.19 -2.78
C ALA A 28 6.86 7.09 -3.78
N ILE A 29 7.12 6.61 -5.00
CA ILE A 29 7.84 7.38 -6.01
C ILE A 29 7.04 8.64 -6.42
N GLU A 30 5.73 8.52 -6.64
CA GLU A 30 4.89 9.67 -6.99
C GLU A 30 4.82 10.69 -5.84
N ASP A 31 4.68 10.23 -4.60
CA ASP A 31 4.66 11.10 -3.42
C ASP A 31 6.00 11.85 -3.22
N TYR A 32 7.14 11.18 -3.47
CA TYR A 32 8.45 11.82 -3.47
C TYR A 32 8.60 12.86 -4.59
N ARG A 33 8.08 12.59 -5.79
CA ARG A 33 8.09 13.55 -6.89
C ARG A 33 7.28 14.80 -6.56
N GLU A 34 6.11 14.64 -5.96
CA GLU A 34 5.29 15.77 -5.52
C GLU A 34 6.00 16.56 -4.41
N ALA A 35 6.72 15.88 -3.52
CA ALA A 35 7.55 16.52 -2.52
C ALA A 35 8.70 17.35 -3.14
N GLU A 36 9.39 16.82 -4.16
CA GLU A 36 10.42 17.55 -4.92
C GLU A 36 9.85 18.78 -5.65
N ASN A 37 8.56 18.74 -6.03
CA ASN A 37 7.83 19.88 -6.60
C ASN A 37 7.33 20.90 -5.55
N GLY A 38 7.80 20.79 -4.29
CA GLY A 38 7.54 21.74 -3.22
C GLY A 38 6.27 21.48 -2.40
N ARG A 39 5.54 20.38 -2.65
CA ARG A 39 4.32 20.03 -1.89
C ARG A 39 4.59 19.32 -0.56
N GLY A 40 5.84 18.89 -0.31
CA GLY A 40 6.19 17.99 0.79
C GLY A 40 5.61 16.59 0.61
N LEU A 41 6.00 15.64 1.47
CA LEU A 41 5.41 14.29 1.46
C LEU A 41 3.97 14.32 1.99
N SER A 42 3.12 13.45 1.44
CA SER A 42 1.76 13.26 1.94
C SER A 42 1.74 12.82 3.41
N LYS A 43 0.70 13.22 4.16
CA LYS A 43 0.48 12.71 5.53
C LYS A 43 0.29 11.19 5.59
N ALA A 44 -0.15 10.59 4.49
CA ALA A 44 -0.24 9.14 4.36
C ALA A 44 1.14 8.45 4.42
N ALA A 45 2.24 9.17 4.12
CA ALA A 45 3.60 8.65 4.25
C ALA A 45 4.07 8.50 5.71
N ASP A 46 3.42 9.18 6.66
CA ASP A 46 3.76 9.10 8.09
C ASP A 46 3.38 7.75 8.71
N MET A 47 2.49 6.99 8.06
CA MET A 47 1.99 5.70 8.54
C MET A 47 2.69 4.56 7.80
N ASP A 48 3.64 3.89 8.45
CA ASP A 48 4.29 2.72 7.87
C ASP A 48 3.41 1.44 7.92
N HIS A 49 3.87 0.39 7.25
CA HIS A 49 3.12 -0.88 7.18
C HIS A 49 3.08 -1.65 8.50
N HIS A 50 4.01 -1.41 9.42
CA HIS A 50 3.97 -2.02 10.75
C HIS A 50 2.88 -1.37 11.60
N TRP A 51 2.82 -0.03 11.59
CA TRP A 51 1.82 0.72 12.32
C TRP A 51 0.41 0.43 11.79
N VAL A 52 0.22 0.42 10.47
CA VAL A 52 -1.07 0.06 9.84
C VAL A 52 -1.49 -1.36 10.24
N SER A 53 -0.59 -2.34 10.13
CA SER A 53 -0.94 -3.74 10.41
C SER A 53 -1.11 -4.08 11.89
N LYS A 54 -0.34 -3.47 12.79
CA LYS A 54 -0.33 -3.86 14.22
C LYS A 54 -1.15 -2.94 15.13
N THR A 55 -1.27 -1.66 14.77
CA THR A 55 -1.92 -0.65 15.62
C THR A 55 -3.26 -0.24 15.03
N TRP A 56 -3.24 0.37 13.84
CA TRP A 56 -4.44 0.95 13.23
C TRP A 56 -5.57 -0.06 13.01
N LEU A 57 -5.27 -1.25 12.47
CA LEU A 57 -6.28 -2.29 12.29
C LEU A 57 -6.93 -2.71 13.61
N SER A 58 -6.18 -2.76 14.70
CA SER A 58 -6.73 -3.05 16.03
C SER A 58 -7.63 -1.92 16.50
N ASP A 59 -7.20 -0.66 16.32
CA ASP A 59 -7.95 0.53 16.74
C ASP A 59 -9.31 0.66 16.01
N VAL A 60 -9.38 0.22 14.75
CA VAL A 60 -10.63 0.20 13.96
C VAL A 60 -11.44 -1.09 14.12
N GLY A 61 -11.02 -2.01 15.01
CA GLY A 61 -11.77 -3.25 15.30
C GLY A 61 -11.62 -4.36 14.25
N LEU A 62 -10.56 -4.32 13.44
CA LEU A 62 -10.25 -5.29 12.39
C LEU A 62 -8.90 -6.04 12.57
N PRO A 63 -8.48 -6.42 13.81
CA PRO A 63 -7.17 -7.05 14.02
C PRO A 63 -7.00 -8.38 13.28
N GLN A 64 -8.09 -9.07 12.93
CA GLN A 64 -8.07 -10.32 12.16
C GLN A 64 -7.40 -10.18 10.77
N TYR A 65 -7.32 -8.97 10.21
CA TYR A 65 -6.68 -8.72 8.91
C TYR A 65 -5.22 -8.31 9.02
N SER A 66 -4.66 -8.25 10.24
CA SER A 66 -3.30 -7.80 10.51
C SER A 66 -2.24 -8.52 9.66
N GLN A 67 -2.29 -9.86 9.61
CA GLN A 67 -1.30 -10.66 8.89
C GLN A 67 -1.32 -10.38 7.38
N VAL A 68 -2.50 -10.27 6.76
CA VAL A 68 -2.58 -10.03 5.32
C VAL A 68 -2.17 -8.61 4.96
N PHE A 69 -2.52 -7.60 5.77
CA PHE A 69 -2.04 -6.23 5.58
C PHE A 69 -0.52 -6.13 5.75
N HIS A 70 0.05 -6.83 6.74
CA HIS A 70 1.49 -6.90 6.95
C HIS A 70 2.20 -7.54 5.75
N ASN A 71 1.75 -8.71 5.29
CA ASN A 71 2.34 -9.44 4.16
C ASN A 71 2.24 -8.64 2.85
N GLN A 72 1.18 -7.86 2.66
CA GLN A 72 1.01 -7.01 1.48
C GLN A 72 1.68 -5.62 1.62
N LEU A 73 2.42 -5.38 2.71
CA LEU A 73 3.18 -4.15 2.98
C LEU A 73 2.32 -2.86 2.92
N VAL A 74 1.07 -2.95 3.36
CA VAL A 74 0.11 -1.84 3.31
C VAL A 74 0.56 -0.73 4.25
N ASP A 75 1.12 0.36 3.72
CA ASP A 75 1.33 1.63 4.43
C ASP A 75 0.17 2.58 4.21
N GLY A 76 0.20 3.78 4.79
CA GLY A 76 -0.89 4.76 4.67
C GLY A 76 -1.21 5.13 3.23
N ARG A 77 -0.20 5.19 2.34
CA ARG A 77 -0.43 5.47 0.91
C ARG A 77 -1.13 4.31 0.23
N VAL A 78 -0.69 3.08 0.46
CA VAL A 78 -1.37 1.90 -0.08
C VAL A 78 -2.79 1.84 0.45
N LEU A 79 -3.00 2.03 1.77
CA LEU A 79 -4.30 2.04 2.42
C LEU A 79 -5.27 3.02 1.73
N ASN A 80 -4.81 4.25 1.44
CA ASN A 80 -5.61 5.27 0.75
C ASN A 80 -5.91 4.93 -0.73
N SER A 81 -5.28 3.91 -1.29
CA SER A 81 -5.45 3.47 -2.68
C SER A 81 -6.19 2.13 -2.84
N ILE A 82 -6.54 1.47 -1.73
CA ILE A 82 -7.21 0.16 -1.76
C ILE A 82 -8.61 0.33 -2.36
N THR A 83 -8.90 -0.44 -3.42
CA THR A 83 -10.23 -0.50 -4.01
C THR A 83 -11.04 -1.65 -3.39
N ARG A 84 -12.36 -1.63 -3.58
CA ARG A 84 -13.22 -2.76 -3.20
C ARG A 84 -12.76 -4.08 -3.81
N ARG A 85 -12.29 -4.06 -5.06
CA ARG A 85 -11.77 -5.26 -5.73
C ARG A 85 -10.53 -5.81 -5.04
N ASP A 86 -9.65 -4.93 -4.57
CA ASP A 86 -8.46 -5.34 -3.82
C ASP A 86 -8.87 -5.97 -2.48
N LEU A 87 -9.81 -5.36 -1.75
CA LEU A 87 -10.36 -5.91 -0.49
C LEU A 87 -10.84 -7.34 -0.68
N GLU A 88 -11.64 -7.60 -1.71
CA GLU A 88 -12.18 -8.92 -2.00
C GLU A 88 -11.11 -9.91 -2.50
N ALA A 89 -10.28 -9.51 -3.48
CA ALA A 89 -9.39 -10.43 -4.18
C ALA A 89 -8.02 -10.66 -3.50
N ILE A 90 -7.51 -9.68 -2.77
CA ILE A 90 -6.15 -9.70 -2.18
C ILE A 90 -6.23 -9.87 -0.67
N PHE A 91 -7.15 -9.15 -0.02
CA PHE A 91 -7.26 -9.16 1.44
C PHE A 91 -8.30 -10.15 1.96
N ASN A 92 -9.09 -10.77 1.08
CA ASN A 92 -10.18 -11.68 1.41
C ASN A 92 -11.19 -11.07 2.41
N ILE A 93 -11.45 -9.77 2.27
CA ILE A 93 -12.43 -9.01 3.04
C ILE A 93 -13.70 -8.91 2.22
N THR A 94 -14.65 -9.79 2.50
CA THR A 94 -15.94 -9.90 1.79
C THR A 94 -17.13 -9.49 2.65
N ASN A 95 -16.93 -9.38 3.98
CA ASN A 95 -17.95 -8.85 4.88
C ASN A 95 -18.12 -7.35 4.59
N LYS A 96 -19.31 -6.94 4.16
CA LYS A 96 -19.63 -5.55 3.81
C LYS A 96 -19.53 -4.56 4.98
N PHE A 97 -19.61 -5.04 6.22
CA PHE A 97 -19.46 -4.20 7.40
C PHE A 97 -17.98 -3.91 7.72
N HIS A 98 -17.09 -4.82 7.34
CA HIS A 98 -15.64 -4.62 7.43
C HIS A 98 -15.16 -3.79 6.23
#